data_AF-A0A9P9XQT2-F1
#
_entry.id   AF-A0A9P9XQT2-F1
#
_cell.length_a   1.000
_cell.length_b   1.000
_cell.length_c   1.000
_cell.angle_alpha   90.00
_cell.angle_beta   90.00
_cell.angle_gamma   90.00
#
_symmetry.space_group_name_H-M   'P 1'
#
loop_
_entity.id
_entity.type
_entity.pdbx_description
1 polymer ?
#
loop_
_entity_poly.entity_id
_entity_poly.type
_entity_poly.pdbx_seq_one_letter_code
_entity_poly.pdbx_strand_id
1 'polypeptide(L)'
;MFIYLAKTAALVRRLRALRRSSSGMFQRSDGIIQDTSYYSDLLRQATALIKSISALEAPTVSSFTDIGDVFTPLGHLIAMEQCYRLAALLELTRAFPEVVGTHVVQNHDAGLNGDEQEKNRPVERVCNLALRILWITEGIPVTSGTVSTQLLPLIIAGSVLGLVSRENIAGGGIESLGSSKEVASP
;
A
#
# COMPACT_ATOMS: atom_id res chain seq x y z
N MET A 1 -4.44 17.46 -2.43
CA MET A 1 -3.92 16.13 -2.05
C MET A 1 -3.05 16.10 -0.78
N PHE A 2 -2.12 17.02 -0.55
CA PHE A 2 -1.21 16.97 0.61
C PHE A 2 -1.90 16.80 1.99
N ILE A 3 -3.08 17.40 2.18
CA ILE A 3 -3.88 17.23 3.41
C ILE A 3 -4.25 15.76 3.64
N TYR A 4 -4.67 15.05 2.60
CA TYR A 4 -5.02 13.63 2.69
C TYR A 4 -3.79 12.77 3.00
N LEU A 5 -2.65 13.09 2.39
CA LEU A 5 -1.40 12.39 2.65
C LEU A 5 -0.93 12.60 4.10
N ALA A 6 -1.06 13.82 4.62
CA ALA A 6 -0.77 14.10 6.03
C ALA A 6 -1.69 13.32 6.98
N LYS A 7 -3.00 13.25 6.67
CA LYS A 7 -3.96 12.43 7.42
C LYS A 7 -3.60 10.95 7.37
N THR A 8 -3.27 10.41 6.20
CA THR A 8 -2.76 9.03 6.04
C THR A 8 -1.55 8.79 6.92
N ALA A 9 -0.53 9.63 6.82
CA ALA A 9 0.70 9.48 7.59
C ALA A 9 0.46 9.56 9.10
N ALA A 10 -0.41 10.47 9.57
CA ALA A 10 -0.78 10.57 10.97
C ALA A 10 -1.49 9.28 11.45
N LEU A 11 -2.41 8.76 10.66
CA LEU A 11 -3.18 7.56 10.97
C LEU A 11 -2.27 6.32 11.01
N VAL A 12 -1.39 6.14 10.03
CA VAL A 12 -0.39 5.07 10.00
C VAL A 12 0.58 5.16 11.19
N ARG A 13 1.02 6.36 11.57
CA ARG A 13 1.86 6.56 12.76
C ARG A 13 1.15 6.15 14.05
N ARG A 14 -0.13 6.51 14.21
CA ARG A 14 -0.96 6.10 15.36
C ARG A 14 -1.09 4.58 15.44
N LEU A 15 -1.34 3.92 14.30
CA LEU A 15 -1.36 2.46 14.25
C LEU A 15 -0.01 1.83 14.65
N ARG A 16 1.11 2.37 14.15
CA ARG A 16 2.45 1.89 14.52
C ARG A 16 2.77 2.15 16.00
N ALA A 17 2.21 3.21 16.60
CA ALA A 17 2.33 3.46 18.03
C ALA A 17 1.53 2.42 18.83
N LEU A 18 0.28 2.15 18.44
CA LEU A 18 -0.58 1.13 19.05
C LEU A 18 0.07 -0.28 18.99
N ARG A 19 0.61 -0.67 17.83
CA ARG A 19 1.30 -1.96 17.69
C ARG A 19 2.54 -2.05 18.59
N ARG A 20 3.27 -0.95 18.76
CA ARG A 20 4.43 -0.90 19.66
C ARG A 20 4.05 -0.98 21.14
N SER A 21 2.97 -0.32 21.56
CA SER A 21 2.47 -0.43 22.94
C SER A 21 1.92 -1.81 23.24
N SER A 22 1.22 -2.43 22.27
CA SER A 22 0.69 -3.79 22.39
C SER A 22 1.79 -4.85 22.46
N SER A 23 2.85 -4.75 21.66
CA SER A 23 3.99 -5.69 21.73
C SER A 23 4.94 -5.46 22.91
N GLY A 24 4.88 -4.30 23.57
CA GLY A 24 5.79 -3.93 24.66
C GLY A 24 5.26 -4.19 26.08
N MET A 25 3.98 -4.57 26.24
CA MET A 25 3.34 -4.62 27.55
C MET A 25 2.68 -5.98 27.79
N PHE A 26 3.43 -6.88 28.43
CA PHE A 26 2.85 -8.04 29.12
C PHE A 26 1.75 -7.58 30.10
N GLN A 27 0.52 -8.07 29.88
CA GLN A 27 -0.60 -8.16 30.82
C GLN A 27 -1.12 -6.87 31.49
N ARG A 28 -2.04 -6.19 30.81
CA ARG A 28 -3.23 -5.61 31.47
C ARG A 28 -4.47 -6.15 30.78
N SER A 29 -5.21 -7.02 31.46
CA SER A 29 -6.49 -7.59 31.01
C SER A 29 -7.53 -6.52 30.65
N ASP A 30 -7.45 -5.35 31.26
CA ASP A 30 -8.30 -4.18 30.97
C ASP A 30 -7.88 -3.44 29.67
N GLY A 31 -6.64 -3.62 29.22
CA GLY A 31 -6.09 -2.95 28.02
C GLY A 31 -6.49 -3.62 26.71
N ILE A 32 -6.80 -4.92 26.71
CA ILE A 32 -7.14 -5.67 25.48
C ILE A 32 -8.43 -5.15 24.84
N ILE A 33 -9.44 -4.83 25.66
CA ILE A 33 -10.73 -4.30 25.18
C ILE A 33 -10.56 -2.86 24.66
N GLN A 34 -9.70 -2.06 25.31
CA GLN A 34 -9.44 -0.68 24.91
C GLN A 34 -8.58 -0.60 23.64
N ASP A 35 -7.59 -1.46 23.48
CA ASP A 35 -6.78 -1.57 22.25
C ASP A 35 -7.62 -2.03 21.05
N THR A 36 -8.55 -2.97 21.28
CA THR A 36 -9.46 -3.47 20.23
C THR A 36 -10.44 -2.39 19.78
N SER A 37 -11.07 -1.67 20.71
CA SER A 37 -11.98 -0.57 20.38
C SER A 37 -11.25 0.58 19.68
N TYR A 38 -10.06 0.96 20.16
CA TYR A 38 -9.24 1.99 19.52
C TYR A 38 -8.76 1.58 18.11
N TYR A 39 -8.38 0.32 17.90
CA TYR A 39 -8.05 -0.20 16.57
C TYR A 39 -9.26 -0.12 15.62
N SER A 40 -10.46 -0.48 16.08
CA SER A 40 -11.69 -0.39 15.28
C SER A 40 -12.00 1.04 14.83
N ASP A 41 -11.74 2.04 15.69
CA ASP A 41 -11.88 3.46 15.34
C ASP A 41 -10.84 3.91 14.32
N LEU A 42 -9.60 3.42 14.40
CA LEU A 42 -8.56 3.68 13.39
C LEU A 42 -8.94 3.06 12.04
N LEU A 43 -9.48 1.84 12.04
CA LEU A 43 -9.95 1.17 10.84
C LEU A 43 -11.11 1.95 10.19
N ARG A 44 -12.10 2.39 10.99
CA ARG A 44 -13.20 3.24 10.50
C ARG A 44 -12.67 4.52 9.84
N GLN A 45 -11.70 5.18 10.48
CA GLN A 45 -11.05 6.37 9.92
C GLN A 45 -10.30 6.07 8.63
N ALA A 46 -9.59 4.95 8.56
CA ALA A 46 -8.85 4.54 7.35
C ALA A 46 -9.82 4.28 6.19
N THR A 47 -10.91 3.56 6.42
CA THR A 47 -11.96 3.29 5.41
C THR A 47 -12.61 4.58 4.91
N ALA A 48 -12.94 5.51 5.82
CA ALA A 48 -13.47 6.81 5.45
C ALA A 48 -12.47 7.60 4.60
N LEU A 49 -11.19 7.60 4.99
CA LEU A 49 -10.13 8.30 4.26
C LEU A 49 -9.92 7.71 2.86
N ILE A 50 -9.93 6.39 2.71
CA ILE A 50 -9.86 5.72 1.39
C ILE A 50 -11.04 6.16 0.52
N LYS A 51 -12.26 6.14 1.06
CA LYS A 51 -13.45 6.60 0.31
C LYS A 51 -13.31 8.04 -0.12
N SER A 52 -12.87 8.93 0.76
CA SER A 52 -12.63 10.34 0.41
C SER A 52 -11.59 10.46 -0.70
N ILE A 53 -10.44 9.80 -0.59
CA ILE A 53 -9.36 9.87 -1.59
C ILE A 53 -9.83 9.32 -2.95
N SER A 54 -10.58 8.22 -2.95
CA SER A 54 -11.14 7.62 -4.17
C SER A 54 -12.24 8.46 -4.81
N ALA A 55 -12.97 9.25 -4.01
CA ALA A 55 -14.03 10.15 -4.50
C ALA A 55 -13.49 11.48 -5.02
N LEU A 56 -12.20 11.81 -4.81
CA LEU A 56 -11.64 12.99 -5.44
C LEU A 56 -11.64 12.79 -6.95
N GLU A 57 -12.31 13.69 -7.67
CA GLU A 57 -12.26 13.69 -9.13
C GLU A 57 -10.82 13.92 -9.60
N ALA A 58 -10.39 13.21 -10.64
CA ALA A 58 -9.09 13.49 -11.23
C ALA A 58 -9.21 14.81 -12.02
N PRO A 59 -8.38 15.83 -11.73
CA PRO A 59 -8.38 17.05 -12.54
C PRO A 59 -8.10 16.68 -13.99
N THR A 60 -9.02 17.01 -14.90
CA THR A 60 -8.84 16.73 -16.34
C THR A 60 -8.17 17.94 -16.99
N VAL A 61 -7.33 17.71 -18.01
CA VAL A 61 -6.59 18.78 -18.71
C VAL A 61 -7.53 19.86 -19.26
N SER A 62 -8.77 19.51 -19.60
CA SER A 62 -9.80 20.42 -20.12
C SER A 62 -10.38 21.39 -19.09
N SER A 63 -10.17 21.18 -17.79
CA SER A 63 -10.77 22.02 -16.74
C SER A 63 -9.89 23.18 -16.28
N PHE A 64 -8.70 23.35 -16.85
CA PHE A 64 -7.77 24.41 -16.44
C PHE A 64 -7.21 25.17 -17.64
N THR A 65 -7.01 26.47 -17.46
CA THR A 65 -6.28 27.33 -18.39
C THR A 65 -4.78 27.02 -18.32
N ASP A 66 -4.08 27.19 -19.44
CA ASP A 66 -2.62 26.98 -19.53
C ASP A 66 -1.88 27.74 -18.42
N ILE A 67 -1.00 27.04 -17.71
CA ILE A 67 -0.28 27.54 -16.53
C ILE A 67 0.89 28.44 -16.96
N GLY A 68 1.29 28.39 -18.24
CA GLY A 68 2.36 29.22 -18.78
C GLY A 68 3.77 28.83 -18.31
N ASP A 69 3.90 27.78 -17.48
CA ASP A 69 5.18 27.18 -17.12
C ASP A 69 5.56 26.10 -18.13
N VAL A 70 6.55 26.41 -18.96
CA VAL A 70 7.09 25.50 -19.98
C VAL A 70 7.70 24.25 -19.37
N PHE A 71 8.28 24.35 -18.16
CA PHE A 71 8.91 23.23 -17.48
C PHE A 71 7.94 22.43 -16.61
N THR A 72 6.78 23.00 -16.26
CA THR A 72 5.77 22.31 -15.45
C THR A 72 4.38 22.43 -16.07
N PRO A 73 4.17 21.89 -17.28
CA PRO A 73 2.85 21.88 -17.89
C PRO A 73 1.84 21.17 -16.98
N LEU A 74 0.57 21.57 -17.11
CA LEU A 74 -0.54 21.05 -16.32
C LEU A 74 -0.61 19.51 -16.31
N GLY A 75 -0.28 18.86 -17.43
CA GLY A 75 -0.23 17.40 -17.52
C GLY A 75 0.74 16.76 -16.52
N HIS A 76 1.91 17.38 -16.28
CA HIS A 76 2.87 16.87 -15.30
C HIS A 76 2.35 17.02 -13.87
N LEU A 77 1.60 18.09 -13.58
CA LEU A 77 0.98 18.31 -12.27
C LEU A 77 -0.16 17.33 -12.00
N ILE A 78 -0.99 17.06 -13.02
CA ILE A 78 -2.05 16.04 -12.94
C ILE A 78 -1.44 14.65 -12.71
N ALA A 79 -0.39 14.30 -13.46
CA ALA A 79 0.35 13.05 -13.26
C ALA A 79 0.89 12.96 -11.82
N MET A 80 1.48 14.03 -11.30
CA MET A 80 2.01 14.06 -9.94
C MET A 80 0.91 13.97 -8.88
N GLU A 81 -0.24 14.61 -9.09
CA GLU A 81 -1.43 14.47 -8.24
C GLU A 81 -1.89 13.02 -8.14
N GLN A 82 -1.93 12.31 -9.28
CA GLN A 82 -2.26 10.90 -9.34
C GLN A 82 -1.24 10.04 -8.59
N CYS A 83 0.07 10.30 -8.74
CA CYS A 83 1.10 9.61 -7.96
C CYS A 83 0.89 9.77 -6.45
N TYR A 84 0.58 10.99 -5.99
CA TYR A 84 0.32 11.26 -4.57
C TYR A 84 -0.96 10.58 -4.06
N ARG A 85 -2.00 10.53 -4.89
CA ARG A 85 -3.24 9.82 -4.59
C ARG A 85 -2.98 8.32 -4.42
N LEU A 86 -2.27 7.71 -5.38
CA LEU A 86 -1.88 6.31 -5.33
C LEU A 86 -0.99 6.00 -4.13
N ALA A 87 -0.04 6.88 -3.80
CA ALA A 87 0.84 6.72 -2.65
C ALA A 87 0.06 6.72 -1.32
N ALA A 88 -0.94 7.59 -1.19
CA ALA A 88 -1.80 7.63 0.00
C ALA A 88 -2.66 6.35 0.12
N LEU A 89 -3.21 5.85 -0.98
CA LEU A 89 -3.96 4.59 -1.01
C LEU A 89 -3.06 3.40 -0.68
N LEU A 90 -1.85 3.36 -1.22
CA LEU A 90 -0.84 2.33 -0.96
C LEU A 90 -0.49 2.25 0.53
N GLU A 91 -0.20 3.39 1.18
CA GLU A 91 0.10 3.41 2.62
C GLU A 91 -1.08 2.95 3.48
N LEU A 92 -2.31 3.35 3.13
CA LEU A 92 -3.51 2.93 3.87
C LEU A 92 -3.79 1.43 3.69
N THR A 93 -3.76 0.94 2.46
CA THR A 93 -4.00 -0.48 2.15
C THR A 93 -2.95 -1.39 2.76
N ARG A 94 -1.69 -0.94 2.81
CA ARG A 94 -0.61 -1.65 3.50
C ARG A 94 -0.77 -1.64 5.03
N ALA A 95 -1.20 -0.51 5.61
CA ALA A 95 -1.35 -0.39 7.06
C ALA A 95 -2.59 -1.14 7.57
N PHE A 96 -3.67 -1.13 6.80
CA PHE A 96 -4.98 -1.70 7.11
C PHE A 96 -5.41 -2.71 6.01
N PRO A 97 -4.80 -3.91 5.98
CA PRO A 97 -5.15 -4.92 4.97
C PRO A 97 -6.62 -5.34 5.06
N GLU A 98 -7.24 -5.26 6.23
CA GLU A 98 -8.65 -5.59 6.46
C GLU A 98 -9.62 -4.73 5.64
N VAL A 99 -9.26 -3.48 5.35
CA VAL A 99 -10.11 -2.58 4.54
C VAL A 99 -10.23 -3.09 3.10
N VAL A 100 -9.24 -3.87 2.64
CA VAL A 100 -9.24 -4.48 1.30
C VAL A 100 -10.14 -5.71 1.24
N GLY A 101 -10.24 -6.50 2.32
CA GLY A 101 -11.08 -7.70 2.40
C GLY A 101 -12.58 -7.41 2.45
N THR A 102 -12.98 -6.32 3.12
CA THR A 102 -14.41 -5.98 3.30
C THR A 102 -15.14 -5.59 2.01
N HIS A 103 -14.42 -5.23 0.94
CA HIS A 103 -15.03 -4.91 -0.36
C HIS A 103 -15.35 -6.15 -1.22
N VAL A 104 -14.85 -7.34 -0.86
CA VAL A 104 -15.04 -8.57 -1.65
C VAL A 104 -16.23 -9.40 -1.16
N VAL A 105 -16.62 -9.28 0.12
CA VAL A 105 -17.76 -10.05 0.68
C VAL A 105 -19.12 -9.63 0.08
N GLN A 106 -19.18 -8.56 -0.71
CA GLN A 106 -20.41 -8.16 -1.41
C GLN A 106 -20.48 -8.64 -2.87
N ASN A 107 -19.40 -9.18 -3.45
CA ASN A 107 -19.38 -9.60 -4.85
C ASN A 107 -18.43 -10.80 -5.04
N HIS A 108 -18.83 -12.00 -4.62
CA HIS A 108 -18.62 -13.24 -5.40
C HIS A 108 -19.14 -14.44 -4.62
N ASP A 109 -20.34 -14.90 -5.00
CA ASP A 109 -20.60 -16.33 -5.11
C ASP A 109 -19.65 -16.88 -6.19
N ALA A 110 -18.68 -17.70 -5.78
CA ALA A 110 -18.10 -18.78 -6.59
C ALA A 110 -17.04 -19.48 -5.72
N GLY A 111 -17.31 -20.74 -5.40
CA GLY A 111 -16.44 -21.54 -4.56
C GLY A 111 -15.12 -21.96 -5.20
N LEU A 112 -14.38 -22.69 -4.36
CA LEU A 112 -13.23 -23.55 -4.62
C LEU A 112 -11.85 -22.87 -4.54
N ASN A 113 -11.07 -23.34 -3.54
CA ASN A 113 -9.62 -23.19 -3.32
C ASN A 113 -9.11 -21.84 -2.78
N GLY A 114 -9.66 -21.37 -1.65
CA GLY A 114 -9.51 -19.98 -1.17
C GLY A 114 -8.27 -19.59 -0.36
N ASP A 115 -7.57 -20.50 0.32
CA ASP A 115 -6.69 -20.07 1.44
C ASP A 115 -5.37 -19.38 1.00
N GLU A 116 -4.76 -19.82 -0.10
CA GLU A 116 -3.51 -19.21 -0.63
C GLU A 116 -3.82 -17.97 -1.52
N GLN A 117 -4.94 -17.99 -2.23
CA GLN A 117 -5.31 -16.91 -3.15
C GLN A 117 -5.88 -15.69 -2.42
N GLU A 118 -6.51 -15.88 -1.27
CA GLU A 118 -7.01 -14.79 -0.42
C GLU A 118 -5.88 -14.04 0.29
N LYS A 119 -4.79 -14.74 0.65
CA LYS A 119 -3.60 -14.16 1.31
C LYS A 119 -2.73 -13.31 0.38
N ASN A 120 -2.65 -13.65 -0.92
CA ASN A 120 -1.83 -12.92 -1.89
C ASN A 120 -2.51 -11.67 -2.50
N ARG A 121 -3.84 -11.62 -2.52
CA ARG A 121 -4.65 -10.47 -2.99
C ARG A 121 -4.23 -9.10 -2.42
N PRO A 122 -3.98 -8.92 -1.11
CA PRO A 122 -3.55 -7.63 -0.58
C PRO A 122 -2.15 -7.24 -1.04
N VAL A 123 -1.20 -8.19 -1.10
CA VAL A 123 0.18 -7.92 -1.54
C VAL A 123 0.22 -7.52 -3.01
N GLU A 124 -0.46 -8.28 -3.87
CA GLU A 124 -0.59 -7.98 -5.31
C GLU A 124 -1.18 -6.59 -5.55
N ARG A 125 -2.19 -6.19 -4.77
CA ARG A 125 -2.82 -4.88 -4.89
C ARG A 125 -1.86 -3.75 -4.53
N VAL A 126 -1.14 -3.87 -3.42
CA VAL A 126 -0.17 -2.84 -2.99
C VAL A 126 0.98 -2.76 -4.02
N CYS A 127 1.42 -3.89 -4.58
CA CYS A 127 2.38 -3.93 -5.68
C CYS A 127 1.86 -3.25 -6.95
N ASN A 128 0.62 -3.52 -7.35
CA ASN A 128 0.01 -2.87 -8.51
C ASN A 128 -0.05 -1.35 -8.34
N LEU A 129 -0.41 -0.85 -7.16
CA LEU A 129 -0.37 0.58 -6.84
C LEU A 129 1.06 1.14 -6.95
N ALA A 130 2.07 0.42 -6.45
CA ALA A 130 3.47 0.82 -6.55
C ALA A 130 3.95 0.91 -8.01
N LEU A 131 3.63 -0.11 -8.82
CA LEU A 131 3.96 -0.13 -10.25
C LEU A 131 3.28 1.00 -11.03
N ARG A 132 2.02 1.31 -10.70
CA ARG A 132 1.32 2.44 -11.31
C ARG A 132 1.98 3.78 -10.98
N ILE A 133 2.50 3.96 -9.76
CA ILE A 133 3.27 5.16 -9.40
C ILE A 133 4.50 5.27 -10.30
N LEU A 134 5.27 4.18 -10.44
CA LEU A 134 6.47 4.16 -11.27
C LEU A 134 6.17 4.47 -12.74
N TRP A 135 5.12 3.86 -13.29
CA TRP A 135 4.72 4.05 -14.68
C TRP A 135 4.28 5.50 -14.97
N ILE A 136 3.55 6.13 -14.05
CA ILE A 136 3.18 7.55 -14.21
C ILE A 136 4.42 8.44 -14.12
N THR A 137 5.33 8.17 -13.18
CA THR A 137 6.57 8.97 -13.06
C THR A 137 7.51 8.82 -14.25
N GLU A 138 7.54 7.64 -14.89
CA GLU A 138 8.32 7.39 -16.11
C GLU A 138 7.84 8.27 -17.28
N GLY A 139 6.53 8.54 -17.35
CA GLY A 139 5.96 9.43 -18.36
C GLY A 139 6.29 10.92 -18.17
N ILE A 140 6.92 11.32 -17.06
CA ILE A 140 7.28 12.70 -16.79
C ILE A 140 8.74 12.96 -17.25
N PRO A 141 8.99 13.93 -18.14
CA PRO A 141 10.34 14.30 -18.55
C PRO A 141 11.22 14.72 -17.37
N VAL A 142 12.51 14.38 -17.42
CA VAL A 142 13.50 14.77 -16.41
C VAL A 142 13.73 16.29 -16.32
N THR A 143 13.34 17.03 -17.35
CA THR A 143 13.36 18.49 -17.38
C THR A 143 12.16 19.11 -16.67
N SER A 144 11.21 18.29 -16.19
CA SER A 144 10.00 18.76 -15.52
C SER A 144 10.29 19.37 -14.16
N GLY A 145 9.65 20.50 -13.83
CA GLY A 145 9.70 21.07 -12.48
C GLY A 145 9.12 20.15 -11.39
N THR A 146 8.26 19.19 -11.76
CA THR A 146 7.67 18.23 -10.82
C THR A 146 8.68 17.23 -10.25
N VAL A 147 9.85 17.06 -10.86
CA VAL A 147 10.92 16.15 -10.39
C VAL A 147 11.27 16.39 -8.92
N SER A 148 11.28 17.67 -8.50
CA SER A 148 11.51 18.08 -7.10
C SER A 148 10.53 17.45 -6.10
N THR A 149 9.34 17.04 -6.55
CA THR A 149 8.28 16.47 -5.71
C THR A 149 8.08 14.97 -5.91
N GLN A 150 8.79 14.33 -6.84
CA GLN A 150 8.62 12.90 -7.15
C GLN A 150 9.18 11.98 -6.05
N LEU A 151 10.12 12.48 -5.25
CA LEU A 151 10.86 11.67 -4.28
C LEU A 151 9.94 10.92 -3.30
N LEU A 152 8.92 11.58 -2.76
CA LEU A 152 8.07 10.98 -1.73
C LEU A 152 7.25 9.79 -2.27
N PRO A 153 6.51 9.91 -3.40
CA PRO A 153 5.84 8.74 -4.00
C PRO A 153 6.78 7.62 -4.42
N LEU A 154 7.99 7.95 -4.93
CA LEU A 154 8.99 6.95 -5.31
C LEU A 154 9.50 6.15 -4.10
N ILE A 155 9.77 6.82 -2.97
CA ILE A 155 10.17 6.14 -1.73
C ILE A 155 9.07 5.18 -1.26
N ILE A 156 7.81 5.65 -1.28
CA ILE A 156 6.67 4.84 -0.85
C ILE A 156 6.53 3.59 -1.73
N ALA A 157 6.53 3.76 -3.05
CA ALA A 157 6.44 2.66 -4.02
C ALA A 157 7.61 1.68 -3.89
N GLY A 158 8.85 2.19 -3.85
CA GLY A 158 10.06 1.38 -3.71
C GLY A 158 10.09 0.58 -2.40
N SER A 159 9.55 1.15 -1.31
CA SER A 159 9.48 0.44 -0.02
C SER A 159 8.59 -0.80 -0.03
N VAL A 160 7.65 -0.91 -0.97
CA VAL A 160 6.79 -2.09 -1.14
C VAL A 160 7.48 -3.12 -2.02
N LEU A 161 8.00 -2.69 -3.18
CA LEU A 161 8.63 -3.59 -4.15
C LEU A 161 9.89 -4.28 -3.58
N GLY A 162 10.68 -3.56 -2.78
CA GLY A 162 11.84 -4.13 -2.10
C GLY A 162 11.50 -5.20 -1.06
N LEU A 163 10.28 -5.16 -0.47
CA LEU A 163 9.85 -6.17 0.49
C LEU A 163 9.35 -7.44 -0.19
N VAL A 164 8.62 -7.31 -1.29
CA VAL A 164 8.13 -8.45 -2.07
C VAL A 164 9.30 -9.26 -2.66
N SER A 165 10.34 -8.59 -3.14
CA SER A 165 11.56 -9.27 -3.60
C SER A 165 12.21 -10.11 -2.49
N ARG A 166 12.19 -9.64 -1.24
CA ARG A 166 12.79 -10.33 -0.10
C ARG A 166 11.98 -11.53 0.39
N GLU A 167 10.65 -11.43 0.34
CA GLU A 167 9.74 -12.54 0.69
C GLU A 167 9.84 -13.70 -0.31
N ASN A 168 9.98 -13.38 -1.61
CA ASN A 168 10.15 -14.39 -2.66
C ASN A 168 11.49 -15.15 -2.55
N ILE A 169 12.55 -14.50 -2.04
CA ILE A 169 13.84 -15.16 -1.78
C ILE A 169 13.79 -16.05 -0.53
N ALA A 170 13.04 -15.65 0.50
CA ALA A 170 12.91 -16.42 1.74
C ALA A 170 12.00 -17.66 1.59
N GLY A 171 11.03 -17.63 0.68
CA GLY A 171 10.13 -18.77 0.41
C GLY A 171 10.72 -19.89 -0.46
N GLY A 172 11.83 -19.65 -1.17
CA GLY A 172 12.47 -20.61 -2.08
C GLY A 172 13.58 -21.48 -1.47
N GLY A 173 13.78 -21.42 -0.15
CA GLY A 173 14.98 -21.96 0.52
C GLY A 173 14.72 -23.03 1.58
N ILE A 174 14.00 -24.09 1.25
CA ILE A 174 14.04 -25.37 2.01
C ILE A 174 13.64 -26.54 1.10
N GLU A 175 14.39 -26.77 0.02
CA GLU A 175 14.47 -28.11 -0.57
C GLU A 175 15.93 -28.45 -0.87
N SER A 176 16.30 -29.69 -0.51
CA SER A 176 17.58 -30.37 -0.76
C SER A 176 18.64 -30.31 0.36
N LEU A 177 18.78 -31.39 1.15
CA LEU A 177 19.70 -32.49 0.83
C LEU A 177 19.77 -33.49 2.01
N GLY A 178 19.66 -34.80 1.70
CA GLY A 178 20.25 -35.84 2.54
C GLY A 178 19.36 -37.05 2.89
N SER A 179 18.98 -37.87 1.91
CA SER A 179 18.74 -39.29 2.18
C SER A 179 19.38 -40.11 1.07
N SER A 180 20.69 -40.33 1.22
CA SER A 180 21.43 -41.31 0.42
C SER A 180 20.96 -42.70 0.83
N LYS A 181 20.30 -43.39 -0.10
CA LYS A 181 20.10 -44.84 -0.05
C LYS A 181 21.46 -45.50 -0.16
N GLU A 182 21.94 -46.09 0.93
CA GLU A 182 23.02 -47.06 0.89
C GLU A 182 22.41 -48.44 0.60
N VAL A 183 22.62 -48.89 -0.64
CA VAL A 183 22.31 -50.23 -1.13
C VAL A 183 23.40 -51.15 -0.62
N ALA A 184 23.04 -52.11 0.24
CA ALA A 184 23.91 -53.24 0.57
C ALA A 184 23.17 -54.55 0.25
N SER A 185 23.67 -55.25 -0.75
CA SER A 185 23.56 -56.70 -0.94
C SER A 185 24.93 -57.16 -1.45
N PRO A 186 25.40 -58.33 -1.02
CA PRO A 186 24.95 -59.57 -1.67
C PRO A 186 24.44 -60.65 -0.71
#